data_AF-A0A949Z9R3-F1
#
_entry.id   AF-A0A949Z9R3-F1
#
_cell.length_a   1.000
_cell.length_b   1.000
_cell.length_c   1.000
_cell.angle_alpha   90.00
_cell.angle_beta   90.00
_cell.angle_gamma   90.00
#
_symmetry.space_group_name_H-M   'P 1'
#
loop_
_entity.id
_entity.type
_entity.pdbx_description
1 polymer ?
#
loop_
_entity_poly.entity_id
_entity_poly.type
_entity_poly.pdbx_seq_one_letter_code
_entity_poly.pdbx_strand_id
1 'polypeptide(L)'
;MKHTALLLALLVASCLGCAHAPSAEQQRPVDSGIQARIEQQFKASGQQIQRDRQEAENTMLAALAPAHRQLLAHIVGDLATNPNADAATAVRRLDAALIPGEKQAVLSASDTLRHSYFDEMKKLEQASRAGRVNQVYGVPESSNNQRDAGATLLLTVISQASWRTSMAVRSLRDQLPFYL
;
A
#
# COMPACT_ATOMS: atom_id res chain seq x y z
N MET A 1 4.60 40.16 -10.31
CA MET A 1 5.99 39.84 -10.69
C MET A 1 6.91 40.29 -9.56
N LYS A 2 7.88 39.44 -9.16
CA LYS A 2 9.08 39.73 -8.35
C LYS A 2 8.96 39.85 -6.80
N HIS A 3 8.57 38.80 -6.04
CA HIS A 3 8.91 38.74 -4.59
C HIS A 3 9.19 37.33 -4.00
N THR A 4 9.19 36.25 -4.79
CA THR A 4 9.33 34.86 -4.29
C THR A 4 10.74 34.26 -4.46
N ALA A 5 11.80 35.03 -4.19
CA ALA A 5 13.18 34.56 -4.40
C ALA A 5 14.12 34.71 -3.19
N LEU A 6 13.67 35.23 -2.04
CA LEU A 6 14.57 35.60 -0.94
C LEU A 6 14.35 34.84 0.39
N LEU A 7 13.57 33.76 0.38
CA LEU A 7 13.21 32.99 1.58
C LEU A 7 13.84 31.57 1.63
N LEU A 8 14.87 31.31 0.83
CA LEU A 8 15.52 30.00 0.73
C LEU A 8 16.90 29.90 1.43
N ALA A 9 17.35 30.95 2.13
CA ALA A 9 18.73 31.02 2.67
C ALA A 9 18.83 30.93 4.21
N LEU A 10 17.73 30.83 4.95
CA LEU A 10 17.74 31.00 6.42
C LEU A 10 17.19 29.81 7.22
N LEU A 11 17.35 28.58 6.72
CA LEU A 11 16.83 27.37 7.39
C LEU A 11 17.87 26.25 7.46
N VAL A 12 19.13 26.60 7.82
CA VAL A 12 20.25 25.65 7.97
C VAL A 12 20.88 25.68 9.37
N ALA A 13 20.41 26.52 10.30
CA ALA A 13 21.18 26.88 11.49
C ALA A 13 20.69 26.37 12.87
N SER A 14 19.79 25.38 12.97
CA SER A 14 19.16 25.05 14.27
C SER A 14 19.07 23.55 14.63
N CYS A 15 20.10 22.75 14.38
CA CYS A 15 20.18 21.37 14.89
C CYS A 15 21.58 21.01 15.42
N LEU A 16 22.05 21.72 16.45
CA LEU A 16 23.21 21.30 17.26
C LEU A 16 22.74 21.18 18.72
N GLY A 17 22.75 19.96 19.25
CA GLY A 17 22.74 19.76 20.71
C GLY A 17 21.69 18.80 21.27
N CYS A 18 21.72 17.53 20.88
CA CYS A 18 21.29 16.42 21.73
C CYS A 18 22.34 15.32 21.65
N ALA A 19 23.36 15.41 22.51
CA ALA A 19 24.30 14.32 22.74
C ALA A 19 23.56 13.19 23.50
N HIS A 20 22.85 12.36 22.75
CA HIS A 20 22.32 11.10 23.28
C HIS A 20 23.51 10.16 23.40
N ALA A 21 23.93 9.85 24.62
CA ALA A 21 24.95 8.84 24.86
C ALA A 21 24.47 7.53 24.22
N PRO A 22 25.18 6.98 23.21
CA PRO A 22 24.76 5.73 22.61
C PRO A 22 24.96 4.65 23.67
N SER A 23 23.86 4.18 24.26
CA SER A 23 23.85 2.90 24.96
C SER A 23 24.41 1.87 23.99
N ALA A 24 25.59 1.33 24.28
CA ALA A 24 26.22 0.29 23.49
C ALA A 24 25.41 -1.01 23.66
N GLU A 25 24.25 -1.09 23.01
CA GLU A 25 23.55 -2.35 22.82
C GLU A 25 24.42 -3.20 21.90
N GLN A 26 25.05 -4.20 22.51
CA GLN A 26 25.90 -5.17 21.83
C GLN A 26 25.04 -5.99 20.85
N GLN A 27 24.96 -5.50 19.61
CA GLN A 27 24.30 -6.18 18.50
C GLN A 27 24.97 -7.56 18.34
N ARG A 28 24.25 -8.62 18.69
CA ARG A 28 24.71 -9.98 18.45
C ARG A 28 24.76 -10.21 16.93
N PRO A 29 25.81 -10.86 16.41
CA PRO A 29 25.87 -11.19 14.99
C PRO A 29 24.66 -12.05 14.62
N VAL A 30 23.85 -11.53 13.68
CA VAL A 30 22.72 -12.26 13.10
C VAL A 30 23.30 -13.28 12.11
N ASP A 31 22.83 -14.52 12.18
CA ASP A 31 23.21 -15.57 11.23
C ASP A 31 22.70 -15.20 9.82
N SER A 32 23.62 -14.98 8.88
CA SER A 32 23.34 -14.60 7.50
C SER A 32 22.49 -15.64 6.75
N GLY A 33 22.56 -16.91 7.15
CA GLY A 33 21.75 -17.98 6.58
C GLY A 33 20.28 -17.89 6.97
N ILE A 34 19.99 -17.48 8.21
CA ILE A 34 18.61 -17.26 8.68
C ILE A 34 18.01 -16.04 7.97
N GLN A 35 18.78 -14.96 7.83
CA GLN A 35 18.34 -13.76 7.15
C GLN A 35 17.97 -14.02 5.69
N ALA A 36 18.82 -14.72 4.94
CA ALA A 36 18.54 -15.04 3.53
C ALA A 36 17.25 -15.86 3.34
N ARG A 37 16.97 -16.81 4.25
CA ARG A 37 15.72 -17.61 4.21
C ARG A 37 14.50 -16.75 4.49
N ILE A 38 14.58 -15.86 5.48
CA ILE A 38 13.51 -14.92 5.81
C ILE A 38 13.23 -14.02 4.59
N GLU A 39 14.26 -13.44 3.97
CA GLU A 39 14.12 -12.59 2.78
C GLU A 39 13.47 -13.34 1.61
N GLN A 40 13.84 -14.60 1.37
CA GLN A 40 13.21 -15.44 0.36
C GLN A 40 11.72 -15.69 0.67
N GLN A 41 11.38 -15.93 1.92
CA GLN A 41 9.99 -16.11 2.34
C GLN A 41 9.18 -14.83 2.15
N PHE A 42 9.70 -13.67 2.57
CA PHE A 42 9.05 -12.37 2.33
C PHE A 42 8.81 -12.10 0.84
N LYS A 43 9.78 -12.43 -0.02
CA LYS A 43 9.64 -12.29 -1.47
C LYS A 43 8.53 -13.19 -2.03
N ALA A 44 8.47 -14.46 -1.60
CA ALA A 44 7.44 -15.39 -2.01
C ALA A 44 6.04 -14.97 -1.53
N SER A 45 5.92 -14.58 -0.26
CA SER A 45 4.68 -14.05 0.33
C SER A 45 4.21 -12.79 -0.38
N GLY A 46 5.12 -11.87 -0.71
CA GLY A 46 4.79 -10.66 -1.47
C GLY A 46 4.21 -10.96 -2.85
N GLN A 47 4.71 -11.97 -3.56
CA GLN A 47 4.15 -12.41 -4.83
C GLN A 47 2.77 -13.05 -4.67
N GLN A 48 2.54 -13.81 -3.60
CA GLN A 48 1.23 -14.39 -3.33
C GLN A 48 0.18 -13.30 -3.06
N ILE A 49 0.47 -12.36 -2.16
CA ILE A 49 -0.40 -11.22 -1.84
C ILE A 49 -0.73 -10.42 -3.10
N GLN A 50 0.23 -10.28 -4.01
CA GLN A 50 0.02 -9.58 -5.28
C GLN A 50 -0.98 -10.32 -6.18
N ARG A 51 -0.90 -11.65 -6.26
CA ARG A 51 -1.89 -12.46 -7.01
C ARG A 51 -3.27 -12.35 -6.37
N ASP A 52 -3.36 -12.48 -5.06
CA ASP A 52 -4.63 -12.39 -4.33
C ASP A 52 -5.28 -11.01 -4.53
N ARG A 53 -4.48 -9.93 -4.54
CA ARG A 53 -4.97 -8.58 -4.82
C ARG A 53 -5.49 -8.44 -6.26
N GLN A 54 -4.82 -9.04 -7.23
CA GLN A 54 -5.26 -9.05 -8.64
C GLN A 54 -6.57 -9.81 -8.82
N GLU A 55 -6.69 -10.96 -8.19
CA GLU A 55 -7.91 -11.74 -8.19
C GLU A 55 -9.06 -10.96 -7.54
N ALA A 56 -8.83 -10.38 -6.36
CA ALA A 56 -9.82 -9.59 -5.65
C ALA A 56 -10.31 -8.38 -6.47
N GLU A 57 -9.40 -7.65 -7.13
CA GLU A 57 -9.80 -6.56 -8.03
C GLU A 57 -10.67 -7.08 -9.19
N ASN A 58 -10.26 -8.18 -9.83
CA ASN A 58 -11.03 -8.76 -10.92
C ASN A 58 -12.43 -9.18 -10.46
N THR A 59 -12.55 -9.81 -9.29
CA THR A 59 -13.84 -10.17 -8.68
C THR A 59 -14.69 -8.94 -8.37
N MET A 60 -14.10 -7.89 -7.80
CA MET A 60 -14.80 -6.63 -7.54
C MET A 60 -15.31 -6.00 -8.84
N LEU A 61 -14.45 -5.86 -9.85
CA LEU A 61 -14.83 -5.27 -11.14
C LEU A 61 -15.86 -6.10 -11.90
N ALA A 62 -15.79 -7.43 -11.81
CA ALA A 62 -16.76 -8.34 -12.39
C ALA A 62 -18.13 -8.25 -11.72
N ALA A 63 -18.17 -7.93 -10.42
CA ALA A 63 -19.41 -7.74 -9.68
C ALA A 63 -20.16 -6.44 -10.06
N LEU A 64 -19.46 -5.46 -10.67
CA LEU A 64 -20.06 -4.20 -11.07
C LEU A 64 -20.82 -4.31 -12.39
N ALA A 65 -21.89 -3.54 -12.53
CA ALA A 65 -22.52 -3.25 -13.80
C ALA A 65 -21.56 -2.47 -14.73
N PRO A 66 -21.67 -2.62 -16.06
CA PRO A 66 -20.82 -1.89 -17.00
C PRO A 66 -20.80 -0.37 -16.80
N ALA A 67 -21.96 0.23 -16.49
CA ALA A 67 -22.07 1.66 -16.23
C ALA A 67 -21.27 2.10 -14.98
N HIS A 68 -21.27 1.29 -13.91
CA HIS A 68 -20.52 1.59 -12.70
C HIS A 68 -19.01 1.39 -12.87
N ARG A 69 -18.57 0.44 -13.70
CA ARG A 69 -17.17 0.35 -14.11
C ARG A 69 -16.70 1.59 -14.87
N GLN A 70 -17.52 2.13 -15.77
CA GLN A 70 -17.20 3.36 -16.49
C GLN A 70 -17.10 4.56 -15.55
N LEU A 71 -18.03 4.67 -14.60
CA LEU A 71 -17.99 5.71 -13.55
C LEU A 71 -16.72 5.59 -12.71
N LEU A 72 -16.37 4.38 -12.25
CA LEU A 72 -15.14 4.12 -11.50
C LEU A 72 -13.90 4.57 -12.29
N ALA A 73 -13.82 4.20 -13.58
CA ALA A 73 -12.70 4.60 -14.44
C ALA A 73 -12.57 6.12 -14.59
N HIS A 74 -13.69 6.84 -14.71
CA HIS A 74 -13.70 8.31 -14.74
C HIS A 74 -13.20 8.89 -13.41
N ILE A 75 -13.72 8.41 -12.29
CA ILE A 75 -13.30 8.86 -10.94
C ILE A 75 -11.80 8.65 -10.74
N VAL A 76 -11.28 7.48 -11.13
CA VAL A 76 -9.84 7.18 -11.02
C VAL A 76 -9.02 8.10 -11.95
N GLY A 77 -9.48 8.35 -13.17
CA GLY A 77 -8.84 9.28 -14.09
C GLY A 77 -8.77 10.72 -13.56
N ASP A 78 -9.87 11.20 -12.97
CA ASP A 78 -9.93 12.52 -12.35
C ASP A 78 -8.97 12.64 -11.16
N LEU A 79 -8.94 11.63 -10.27
CA LEU A 79 -8.02 11.59 -9.13
C LEU A 79 -6.55 11.47 -9.55
N ALA A 80 -6.27 10.77 -10.65
CA ALA A 80 -4.91 10.60 -11.14
C ALA A 80 -4.35 11.88 -11.80
N THR A 81 -5.22 12.72 -12.38
CA THR A 81 -4.81 13.90 -13.15
C THR A 81 -4.94 15.21 -12.37
N ASN A 82 -5.81 15.26 -11.36
CA ASN A 82 -6.05 16.47 -10.56
C ASN A 82 -5.52 16.30 -9.11
N PRO A 83 -4.41 16.97 -8.75
CA PRO A 83 -3.85 16.87 -7.40
C PRO A 83 -4.75 17.48 -6.31
N ASN A 84 -5.75 18.28 -6.69
CA ASN A 84 -6.72 18.89 -5.78
C ASN A 84 -8.08 18.15 -5.77
N ALA A 85 -8.19 16.98 -6.39
CA ALA A 85 -9.43 16.23 -6.40
C ALA A 85 -9.78 15.71 -4.99
N ASP A 86 -11.04 15.92 -4.57
CA ASP A 86 -11.55 15.47 -3.28
C ASP A 86 -11.91 13.97 -3.32
N ALA A 87 -11.00 13.14 -2.82
CA ALA A 87 -11.19 11.69 -2.72
C ALA A 87 -12.42 11.30 -1.88
N ALA A 88 -12.75 12.05 -0.82
CA ALA A 88 -13.90 11.73 0.02
C ALA A 88 -15.22 11.95 -0.73
N THR A 89 -15.30 13.00 -1.54
CA THR A 89 -16.47 13.22 -2.42
C THR A 89 -16.55 12.17 -3.52
N ALA A 90 -15.42 11.78 -4.11
CA ALA A 90 -15.37 10.70 -5.10
C ALA A 90 -15.89 9.36 -4.54
N VAL A 91 -15.46 9.00 -3.32
CA VAL A 91 -15.95 7.83 -2.59
C VAL A 91 -17.46 7.87 -2.40
N ARG A 92 -18.01 8.97 -1.86
CA ARG A 92 -19.46 9.10 -1.65
C ARG A 92 -20.24 9.00 -2.95
N ARG A 93 -19.73 9.60 -4.03
CA ARG A 93 -20.37 9.54 -5.37
C ARG A 93 -20.39 8.12 -5.91
N LEU A 94 -19.29 7.38 -5.75
CA LEU A 94 -19.19 5.99 -6.18
C LEU A 94 -20.14 5.11 -5.34
N ASP A 95 -20.09 5.22 -4.01
CA ASP A 95 -20.96 4.45 -3.12
C ASP A 95 -22.44 4.73 -3.37
N ALA A 96 -22.83 5.98 -3.59
CA ALA A 96 -24.22 6.33 -3.92
C ALA A 96 -24.70 5.75 -5.26
N ALA A 97 -23.79 5.50 -6.22
CA ALA A 97 -24.13 4.92 -7.50
C ALA A 97 -24.30 3.39 -7.45
N LEU A 98 -23.58 2.71 -6.55
CA LEU A 98 -23.64 1.25 -6.44
C LEU A 98 -24.98 0.77 -5.89
N ILE A 99 -25.54 -0.27 -6.52
CA ILE A 99 -26.73 -0.93 -5.97
C ILE A 99 -26.34 -1.84 -4.78
N PRO A 100 -27.27 -2.15 -3.85
CA PRO A 100 -26.94 -2.95 -2.66
C PRO A 100 -26.24 -4.28 -2.95
N GLY A 101 -26.64 -4.98 -4.03
CA GLY A 101 -26.00 -6.23 -4.44
C GLY A 101 -24.53 -6.07 -4.85
N GLU A 102 -24.19 -5.00 -5.58
CA GLU A 102 -22.81 -4.70 -5.94
C GLU A 102 -21.98 -4.32 -4.72
N LYS A 103 -22.54 -3.51 -3.82
CA LYS A 103 -21.86 -3.15 -2.56
C LYS A 103 -21.49 -4.39 -1.76
N GLN A 104 -22.44 -5.30 -1.59
CA GLN A 104 -22.20 -6.55 -0.86
C GLN A 104 -21.13 -7.41 -1.53
N ALA A 105 -21.16 -7.52 -2.85
CA ALA A 105 -20.17 -8.30 -3.60
C ALA A 105 -18.76 -7.70 -3.50
N VAL A 106 -18.63 -6.37 -3.58
CA VAL A 106 -17.35 -5.66 -3.40
C VAL A 106 -16.80 -5.88 -1.99
N LEU A 107 -17.64 -5.71 -0.97
CA LEU A 107 -17.24 -5.91 0.42
C LEU A 107 -16.83 -7.37 0.68
N SER A 108 -17.57 -8.34 0.14
CA SER A 108 -17.23 -9.75 0.26
C SER A 108 -15.89 -10.08 -0.38
N ALA A 109 -15.61 -9.57 -1.58
CA ALA A 109 -14.31 -9.78 -2.23
C ALA A 109 -13.16 -9.14 -1.44
N SER A 110 -13.41 -7.97 -0.84
CA SER A 110 -12.44 -7.29 0.02
C SER A 110 -12.16 -8.06 1.30
N ASP A 111 -13.19 -8.62 1.92
CA ASP A 111 -13.01 -9.46 3.10
C ASP A 111 -12.22 -10.72 2.79
N THR A 112 -12.46 -11.39 1.66
CA THR A 112 -11.63 -12.53 1.24
C THR A 112 -10.15 -12.12 1.12
N LEU A 113 -9.86 -11.03 0.43
CA LEU A 113 -8.48 -10.51 0.31
C LEU A 113 -7.86 -10.22 1.67
N ARG A 114 -8.63 -9.62 2.58
CA ARG A 114 -8.17 -9.29 3.93
C ARG A 114 -7.83 -10.55 4.73
N HIS A 115 -8.63 -11.61 4.65
CA HIS A 115 -8.33 -12.89 5.29
C HIS A 115 -7.06 -13.50 4.74
N SER A 116 -6.89 -13.55 3.41
CA SER A 116 -5.65 -14.04 2.78
C SER A 116 -4.42 -13.26 3.24
N TYR A 117 -4.53 -11.94 3.35
CA TYR A 117 -3.46 -11.10 3.87
C TYR A 117 -3.10 -11.42 5.33
N PHE A 118 -4.11 -11.57 6.20
CA PHE A 118 -3.89 -11.92 7.61
C PHE A 118 -3.23 -13.30 7.76
N ASP A 119 -3.68 -14.28 6.98
CA ASP A 119 -3.11 -15.62 7.01
C ASP A 119 -1.65 -15.60 6.57
N GLU A 120 -1.30 -14.83 5.55
CA GLU A 120 0.07 -14.70 5.08
C GLU A 120 0.96 -13.94 6.07
N MET A 121 0.45 -12.86 6.65
CA MET A 121 1.17 -12.13 7.71
C MET A 121 1.42 -13.02 8.93
N LYS A 122 0.45 -13.85 9.32
CA LYS A 122 0.60 -14.81 10.42
C LYS A 122 1.72 -15.82 10.14
N LYS A 123 1.84 -16.31 8.91
CA LYS A 123 2.95 -17.21 8.51
C LYS A 123 4.31 -16.50 8.59
N LEU A 124 4.40 -15.26 8.12
CA LEU A 124 5.62 -14.47 8.20
C LEU A 124 6.02 -14.16 9.65
N GLU A 125 5.03 -13.84 10.49
CA GLU A 125 5.25 -13.63 11.92
C GLU A 125 5.76 -14.89 12.62
N GLN A 126 5.20 -16.06 12.29
CA GLN A 126 5.69 -17.33 12.83
C GLN A 126 7.14 -17.60 12.40
N ALA A 127 7.49 -17.30 11.15
CA ALA A 127 8.85 -17.44 10.65
C ALA A 127 9.83 -16.46 11.31
N SER A 128 9.43 -15.21 11.52
CA SER A 128 10.28 -14.20 12.16
C SER A 128 10.50 -14.49 13.65
N ARG A 129 9.46 -14.98 14.35
CA ARG A 129 9.55 -15.43 15.74
C ARG A 129 10.55 -16.58 15.90
N ALA A 130 10.56 -17.54 14.97
CA ALA A 130 11.54 -18.62 14.95
C ALA A 130 12.98 -18.10 14.74
N GLY A 131 13.14 -17.00 13.99
CA GLY A 131 14.44 -16.34 13.74
C GLY A 131 14.92 -15.36 14.81
N ARG A 132 14.20 -15.19 15.93
CA ARG A 132 14.49 -14.21 17.01
C ARG A 132 14.58 -12.75 16.56
N VAL A 133 13.79 -12.33 15.56
CA VAL A 133 13.64 -10.90 15.27
C VAL A 133 12.55 -10.35 16.18
N ASN A 134 12.94 -9.69 17.27
CA ASN A 134 12.03 -9.13 18.27
C ASN A 134 11.44 -7.79 17.82
N GLN A 135 11.00 -7.68 16.56
CA GLN A 135 10.25 -6.53 16.07
C GLN A 135 8.76 -6.84 16.12
N VAL A 136 8.13 -6.37 17.19
CA VAL A 136 6.67 -6.34 17.29
C VAL A 136 6.17 -5.27 16.31
N TYR A 137 5.89 -5.67 15.07
CA TYR A 137 5.08 -4.85 14.18
C TYR A 137 3.66 -4.82 14.75
N GLY A 138 3.33 -3.75 15.47
CA GLY A 138 1.95 -3.50 15.89
C GLY A 138 1.09 -3.38 14.64
N VAL A 139 0.25 -4.37 14.37
CA VAL A 139 -0.79 -4.25 13.36
C VAL A 139 -1.76 -3.20 13.91
N PRO A 140 -1.90 -2.02 13.28
CA PRO A 140 -2.90 -1.06 13.73
C PRO A 140 -4.26 -1.76 13.62
N GLU A 141 -4.90 -1.94 14.77
CA GLU A 141 -6.24 -2.49 14.84
C GLU A 141 -7.14 -1.49 14.11
N SER A 142 -7.57 -1.86 12.90
CA SER A 142 -8.51 -1.06 12.12
C SER A 142 -9.76 -0.88 12.97
N SER A 143 -9.97 0.33 13.51
CA SER A 143 -11.23 0.70 14.15
C SER A 143 -12.38 0.29 13.24
N ASN A 144 -13.51 -0.13 13.83
CA ASN A 144 -14.76 -0.54 13.18
C ASN A 144 -15.44 0.59 12.37
N ASN A 145 -14.67 1.45 11.71
CA ASN A 145 -15.16 2.43 10.76
C ASN A 145 -15.98 1.68 9.73
N GLN A 146 -17.24 2.06 9.66
CA GLN A 146 -18.24 1.58 8.72
C GLN A 146 -17.60 1.50 7.33
N ARG A 147 -17.37 0.27 6.86
CA ARG A 147 -16.69 0.03 5.58
C ARG A 147 -17.66 0.41 4.46
N ASP A 148 -17.30 1.47 3.77
CA ASP A 148 -17.98 1.95 2.58
C ASP A 148 -17.47 1.17 1.35
N ALA A 149 -18.37 0.60 0.56
CA ALA A 149 -18.01 -0.21 -0.60
C ALA A 149 -17.28 0.62 -1.67
N GLY A 150 -17.69 1.88 -1.85
CA GLY A 150 -17.00 2.84 -2.72
C GLY A 150 -15.58 3.12 -2.25
N ALA A 151 -15.37 3.31 -0.95
CA ALA A 151 -14.03 3.52 -0.39
C ALA A 151 -13.12 2.31 -0.62
N THR A 152 -13.63 1.12 -0.30
CA THR A 152 -12.91 -0.14 -0.49
C THR A 152 -12.53 -0.38 -1.95
N LEU A 153 -13.47 -0.16 -2.87
CA LEU A 153 -13.25 -0.31 -4.30
C LEU A 153 -12.19 0.67 -4.80
N LEU A 154 -12.33 1.95 -4.45
CA LEU A 154 -11.42 3.01 -4.90
C LEU A 154 -9.99 2.79 -4.39
N LEU A 155 -9.83 2.47 -3.10
CA LEU A 155 -8.52 2.18 -2.50
C LEU A 155 -7.87 0.96 -3.17
N THR A 156 -8.63 -0.08 -3.46
CA THR A 156 -8.11 -1.29 -4.11
C THR A 156 -7.54 -0.95 -5.50
N VAL A 157 -8.30 -0.25 -6.34
CA VAL A 157 -7.87 0.10 -7.71
C VAL A 157 -6.69 1.08 -7.71
N ILE A 158 -6.71 2.12 -6.88
CA ILE A 158 -5.59 3.08 -6.79
C ILE A 158 -4.31 2.38 -6.29
N SER A 159 -4.44 1.49 -5.30
CA SER A 159 -3.30 0.75 -4.78
C SER A 159 -2.64 -0.12 -5.86
N GLN A 160 -3.43 -0.73 -6.75
CA GLN A 160 -2.90 -1.50 -7.87
C GLN A 160 -2.22 -0.63 -8.92
N ALA A 161 -2.80 0.51 -9.28
CA ALA A 161 -2.20 1.43 -10.24
C ALA A 161 -0.81 1.89 -9.79
N SER A 162 -0.65 2.22 -8.50
CA SER A 162 0.63 2.61 -7.89
C SER A 162 1.68 1.48 -7.92
N TRP A 163 1.24 0.24 -7.75
CA TRP A 163 2.12 -0.92 -7.79
C TRP A 163 2.63 -1.21 -9.20
N ARG A 164 1.74 -1.15 -10.20
CA ARG A 164 2.10 -1.39 -11.61
C ARG A 164 3.11 -0.35 -12.10
N THR A 165 2.93 0.91 -11.75
CA THR A 165 3.88 1.98 -12.06
C THR A 165 5.23 1.76 -11.37
N SER A 166 5.24 1.37 -10.09
CA SER A 166 6.49 1.07 -9.37
C SER A 166 7.27 -0.10 -10.00
N MET A 167 6.58 -1.16 -10.42
CA MET A 167 7.20 -2.31 -11.09
C MET A 167 7.75 -1.95 -12.46
N ALA A 168 7.01 -1.15 -13.24
CA ALA A 168 7.48 -0.66 -14.54
C ALA A 168 8.73 0.21 -14.39
N VAL A 169 8.75 1.12 -13.42
CA VAL A 169 9.93 1.98 -13.14
C VAL A 169 11.13 1.14 -12.70
N ARG A 170 10.94 0.13 -11.84
CA ARG A 170 12.03 -0.77 -11.44
C ARG A 170 12.54 -1.58 -12.62
N SER A 171 11.64 -2.15 -13.43
CA SER A 171 12.02 -2.91 -14.62
C SER A 171 12.78 -2.08 -15.65
N LEU A 172 12.41 -0.80 -15.83
CA LEU A 172 13.14 0.13 -16.69
C LEU A 172 14.52 0.45 -16.12
N ARG A 173 14.63 0.63 -14.80
CA ARG A 173 15.91 0.87 -14.13
C ARG A 173 16.87 -0.31 -14.32
N ASP A 174 16.38 -1.54 -14.22
CA ASP A 174 17.21 -2.75 -14.35
C ASP A 174 17.65 -3.01 -15.81
N GLN A 175 16.92 -2.48 -16.79
CA GLN A 175 17.23 -2.61 -18.22
C GLN A 175 18.19 -1.54 -18.75
N LEU A 176 18.37 -0.42 -18.04
CA LEU A 176 19.28 0.63 -18.46
C LEU A 176 20.71 0.25 -18.02
N PRO A 177 21.62 -0.10 -18.94
CA PRO A 177 23.03 -0.26 -18.59
C PRO A 177 23.53 1.05 -17.98
N PHE A 178 24.14 0.95 -16.79
CA PHE A 178 24.83 2.07 -16.14
C PHE A 178 26.02 2.49 -17.01
N TYR A 179 25.77 3.28 -18.04
CA TYR A 179 26.79 4.06 -18.72
C TYR A 179 27.07 5.29 -17.84
N LEU A 180 27.90 5.09 -16.82
CA LEU A 180 28.61 6.14 -16.09
C LEU A 180 30.10 6.01 -16.39
#